data_AF-A0A447NQI9-F1
#
_entry.id   AF-A0A447NQI9-F1
#
_cell.length_a   1.000
_cell.length_b   1.000
_cell.length_c   1.000
_cell.angle_alpha   90.00
_cell.angle_beta   90.00
_cell.angle_gamma   90.00
#
_symmetry.space_group_name_H-M   'P 1'
#
loop_
_entity.id
_entity.type
_entity.pdbx_description
1 polymer ?
#
loop_
_entity_poly.entity_id
_entity_poly.type
_entity_poly.pdbx_seq_one_letter_code
_entity_poly.pdbx_strand_id
1 'polypeptide(L)'
;MKPLQAALQGTREVGFTVISMSLSLVAVFLPLLLMGGLPGRLLREFAVTLLGGDWHIAGGLAHADADDVRLDAKIKQTRAPQPRKRGVGRLLVALQQGYGTSLKWVLNHTRLVGVVFLGTVALNIWLYIAIP
;
A
#
# COMPACT_ATOMS: atom_id res chain seq x y z
N MET A 1 13.17 -5.69 25.36
CA MET A 1 13.99 -5.20 24.24
C MET A 1 14.01 -3.68 24.28
N LYS A 2 15.17 -3.04 24.07
CA LYS A 2 15.27 -1.57 24.07
C LYS A 2 14.47 -1.03 22.88
N PRO A 3 13.67 0.03 23.05
CA PRO A 3 12.78 0.52 22.00
C PRO A 3 13.50 0.97 20.72
N LEU A 4 14.79 1.33 20.80
CA LEU A 4 15.62 1.60 19.63
C LEU A 4 15.85 0.36 18.76
N GLN A 5 16.01 -0.83 19.34
CA GLN A 5 16.16 -2.07 18.56
C GLN A 5 14.87 -2.44 17.81
N ALA A 6 13.72 -2.25 18.44
CA ALA A 6 12.43 -2.50 17.79
C ALA A 6 12.16 -1.51 16.65
N ALA A 7 12.52 -0.24 16.83
CA ALA A 7 12.43 0.77 15.77
C ALA A 7 13.35 0.44 14.60
N LEU A 8 14.64 0.15 14.85
CA LEU A 8 15.61 -0.18 13.80
C LEU A 8 15.23 -1.44 13.00
N GLN A 9 14.63 -2.44 13.66
CA GLN A 9 14.16 -3.64 12.98
C GLN A 9 12.91 -3.36 12.12
N GLY A 10 11.96 -2.57 12.65
CA GLY A 10 10.78 -2.14 11.89
C GLY A 10 11.13 -1.28 10.68
N THR A 11 12.06 -0.33 10.82
CA THR A 11 12.53 0.52 9.72
C THR A 11 13.21 -0.30 8.61
N ARG A 12 13.97 -1.36 8.94
CA ARG A 12 14.58 -2.23 7.91
C ARG A 12 13.55 -3.02 7.11
N GLU A 13 12.51 -3.52 7.77
CA GLU A 13 11.49 -4.35 7.13
C GLU A 13 10.53 -3.52 6.25
N VAL A 14 10.14 -2.34 6.74
CA VAL A 14 9.30 -1.40 5.98
C VAL A 14 10.12 -0.70 4.89
N GLY A 15 11.36 -0.28 5.17
CA GLY A 15 12.21 0.42 4.20
C GLY A 15 12.51 -0.42 2.95
N PHE A 16 12.82 -1.71 3.13
CA PHE A 16 12.98 -2.62 1.98
C PHE A 16 11.69 -2.76 1.17
N THR A 17 10.54 -2.87 1.86
CA THR A 17 9.23 -2.99 1.22
C THR A 17 8.88 -1.76 0.38
N VAL A 18 9.14 -0.55 0.89
CA VAL A 18 8.86 0.71 0.20
C VAL A 18 9.72 0.84 -1.06
N ILE A 19 11.02 0.53 -0.97
CA ILE A 19 11.92 0.54 -2.14
C ILE A 19 11.43 -0.46 -3.20
N SER A 20 10.99 -1.65 -2.77
CA SER A 20 10.48 -2.67 -3.70
C SER A 20 9.18 -2.25 -4.40
N MET A 21 8.25 -1.61 -3.68
CA MET A 21 7.01 -1.09 -4.28
C MET A 21 7.29 0.03 -5.28
N SER A 22 8.19 0.94 -4.93
CA SER A 22 8.61 2.05 -5.80
C SER A 22 9.24 1.51 -7.10
N LEU A 23 10.14 0.53 -6.99
CA LEU A 23 10.77 -0.10 -8.15
C LEU A 23 9.76 -0.83 -9.04
N SER A 24 8.78 -1.52 -8.45
CA SER A 24 7.70 -2.17 -9.21
C SER A 24 6.88 -1.16 -10.01
N LEU A 25 6.63 0.01 -9.43
CA LEU A 25 5.89 1.08 -10.09
C LEU A 25 6.68 1.61 -11.30
N VAL A 26 7.97 1.89 -11.12
CA VAL A 26 8.88 2.26 -12.22
C VAL A 26 8.85 1.23 -13.35
N ALA A 27 8.91 -0.06 -13.02
CA ALA A 27 8.92 -1.14 -14.02
C ALA A 27 7.62 -1.18 -14.87
N VAL A 28 6.47 -0.88 -14.28
CA VAL A 28 5.18 -0.85 -14.99
C VAL A 28 5.04 0.37 -15.91
N PHE A 29 5.62 1.51 -15.53
CA PHE A 29 5.56 2.74 -16.34
C PHE A 29 6.64 2.84 -17.41
N LEU A 30 7.72 2.08 -17.30
CA LEU A 30 8.83 2.11 -18.27
C LEU A 30 8.39 1.82 -19.73
N PRO A 31 7.52 0.83 -20.02
CA PRO A 31 7.02 0.60 -21.37
C PRO A 31 6.23 1.78 -21.94
N LEU A 32 5.49 2.49 -21.08
CA LEU A 32 4.70 3.68 -21.47
C LEU A 32 5.60 4.84 -21.86
N LEU A 33 6.76 5.00 -21.20
CA LEU A 33 7.76 5.99 -21.60
C LEU A 33 8.35 5.68 -22.98
N LEU A 34 8.49 4.41 -23.33
CA LEU A 34 9.07 3.97 -24.60
C LEU A 34 8.08 3.97 -25.77
N MET A 35 6.77 4.05 -25.50
CA MET A 35 5.75 4.17 -26.54
C MET A 35 5.85 5.51 -27.28
N GLY A 36 5.96 5.44 -28.61
CA GLY A 36 5.95 6.59 -29.51
C GLY A 36 4.55 6.92 -30.06
N GLY A 37 4.33 8.17 -30.46
CA GLY A 37 3.05 8.66 -31.03
C GLY A 37 2.37 9.73 -30.18
N LEU A 38 1.29 10.33 -30.70
CA LEU A 38 0.46 11.32 -29.99
C LEU A 38 -0.06 10.81 -28.62
N PRO A 39 -0.65 9.60 -28.50
CA PRO A 39 -1.07 9.09 -27.20
C PRO A 39 0.13 8.77 -26.29
N GLY A 40 1.25 8.30 -26.87
CA GLY A 40 2.48 8.03 -26.12
C GLY A 40 3.08 9.27 -25.48
N ARG A 41 2.98 10.45 -26.12
CA ARG A 41 3.50 11.71 -25.58
C ARG A 41 2.70 12.21 -24.37
N LEU A 42 1.37 12.11 -24.41
CA LEU A 42 0.52 12.46 -23.26
C LEU A 42 0.72 11.47 -22.11
N LEU A 43 0.71 10.16 -22.39
CA LEU A 43 0.95 9.13 -21.38
C LEU A 43 2.37 9.21 -20.79
N ARG A 44 3.37 9.64 -21.57
CA ARG A 44 4.73 9.91 -21.10
C ARG A 44 4.76 11.09 -20.14
N GLU A 45 4.08 12.19 -20.44
CA GLU A 45 3.99 13.34 -19.54
C GLU A 45 3.32 12.94 -18.20
N PHE A 46 2.22 12.18 -18.24
CA PHE A 46 1.59 11.63 -17.03
C PHE A 46 2.50 10.66 -16.26
N ALA A 47 3.16 9.75 -16.97
CA ALA A 47 4.08 8.79 -16.36
C ALA A 47 5.26 9.49 -15.67
N VAL A 48 5.82 10.55 -16.27
CA VAL A 48 6.90 11.34 -15.66
C VAL A 48 6.41 12.06 -14.40
N THR A 49 5.19 12.61 -14.38
CA THR A 49 4.64 13.23 -13.16
C THR A 49 4.39 12.21 -12.05
N LEU A 50 3.85 11.03 -12.38
CA LEU A 50 3.63 9.96 -11.40
C LEU A 50 4.95 9.39 -10.87
N LEU A 51 5.93 9.14 -11.74
CA LEU A 51 7.25 8.66 -11.34
C LEU A 51 8.03 9.71 -10.53
N GLY A 52 7.97 10.98 -10.91
CA GLY A 52 8.58 12.08 -10.16
C GLY A 52 7.89 12.33 -8.81
N GLY A 53 6.56 12.16 -8.75
CA GLY A 53 5.79 12.22 -7.51
C GLY A 53 6.11 11.04 -6.58
N ASP A 54 6.11 9.81 -7.10
CA ASP A 54 6.43 8.60 -6.35
C ASP A 54 7.88 8.64 -5.83
N TRP A 55 8.83 9.14 -6.63
CA TRP A 55 10.21 9.38 -6.18
C TRP A 55 10.32 10.38 -5.04
N HIS A 56 9.51 11.45 -5.03
CA HIS A 56 9.47 12.39 -3.90
C HIS A 56 8.87 11.78 -2.64
N ILE A 57 7.94 10.83 -2.75
CA ILE A 57 7.33 10.16 -1.59
C ILE A 57 8.23 9.02 -1.09
N ALA A 58 8.79 8.21 -1.98
CA ALA A 58 9.74 7.15 -1.64
C ALA A 58 11.08 7.71 -1.14
N GLY A 59 11.61 8.72 -1.82
CA GLY A 59 12.76 9.51 -1.39
C GLY A 59 12.44 10.35 -0.16
N GLY A 60 11.21 10.87 -0.06
CA GLY A 60 10.71 11.56 1.12
C GLY A 60 10.62 10.66 2.35
N LEU A 61 10.24 9.38 2.21
CA LEU A 61 10.33 8.40 3.29
C LEU A 61 11.79 8.01 3.61
N ALA A 62 12.68 7.98 2.61
CA ALA A 62 14.10 7.74 2.83
C ALA A 62 14.82 8.93 3.50
N HIS A 63 14.36 10.17 3.26
CA HIS A 63 14.88 11.40 3.87
C HIS A 63 14.12 11.83 5.13
N ALA A 64 12.87 11.42 5.33
CA ALA A 64 12.07 11.73 6.53
C ALA A 64 12.57 11.00 7.78
N ASP A 65 13.46 10.02 7.64
CA ASP A 65 14.10 9.38 8.80
C ASP A 65 15.01 10.36 9.56
N ALA A 66 15.45 11.48 8.95
CA ALA A 66 16.30 12.46 9.64
C ALA A 66 15.52 13.53 10.45
N ASP A 67 14.32 13.92 10.01
CA ASP A 67 13.52 14.97 10.65
C ASP A 67 12.33 14.44 11.46
N ASP A 68 11.75 13.27 11.12
CA ASP A 68 10.61 12.69 11.85
C ASP A 68 11.05 11.89 13.10
N VAL A 69 12.28 11.36 13.11
CA VAL A 69 12.86 10.69 14.31
C VAL A 69 13.04 11.67 15.48
N ARG A 70 13.05 12.99 15.22
CA ARG A 70 13.06 14.02 16.29
C ARG A 70 11.69 14.29 16.88
N LEU A 71 10.60 13.99 16.17
CA LEU A 71 9.24 14.09 16.70
C LEU A 71 8.90 12.86 17.57
N ASP A 72 9.49 11.69 17.28
CA ASP A 72 9.22 10.45 18.01
C ASP A 72 9.81 10.42 19.43
N ALA A 73 10.90 11.15 19.68
CA ALA A 73 11.42 11.35 21.04
C ALA A 73 10.43 12.10 21.95
N LYS A 74 9.52 12.90 21.36
CA LYS A 74 8.51 13.68 22.08
C LYS A 74 7.15 12.98 22.20
N ILE A 75 6.88 11.96 21.38
CA ILE A 75 5.63 11.16 21.41
C ILE A 75 5.76 9.95 22.36
N LYS A 76 6.97 9.67 22.87
CA LYS A 76 7.25 8.48 23.69
C LYS A 76 6.86 8.58 25.17
N GLN A 77 6.29 9.70 25.60
CA GLN A 77 5.79 9.89 26.97
C GLN A 77 4.26 9.79 27.06
N THR A 78 3.64 8.96 26.22
CA THR A 78 2.24 8.55 26.42
C THR A 78 2.07 7.06 26.22
N ARG A 79 2.93 6.27 26.89
CA ARG A 79 2.57 4.91 27.33
C ARG A 79 1.88 4.97 28.69
N ALA A 80 0.88 5.84 28.81
CA ALA A 80 -0.16 5.70 29.83
C ALA A 80 -1.30 4.91 29.18
N PRO A 81 -1.99 4.00 29.90
CA PRO A 81 -3.21 3.38 29.40
C PRO A 81 -4.24 4.48 29.15
N GLN A 82 -4.26 5.00 27.93
CA GLN A 82 -5.20 6.04 27.55
C GLN A 82 -6.60 5.41 27.65
N PRO A 83 -7.52 5.95 28.46
CA PRO A 83 -8.90 5.48 28.52
C PRO A 83 -9.54 5.83 27.17
N ARG A 84 -9.33 4.92 26.21
CA ARG A 84 -9.83 4.97 24.85
C ARG A 84 -11.31 5.29 24.95
N LYS A 85 -11.73 6.38 24.32
CA LYS A 85 -13.15 6.73 24.17
C LYS A 85 -13.89 5.44 23.80
N ARG A 86 -14.66 4.91 24.76
CA ARG A 86 -15.13 3.51 24.81
C ARG A 86 -15.93 3.08 23.57
N GLY A 87 -16.44 4.03 22.77
CA GLY A 87 -17.17 3.79 21.52
C GLY A 87 -16.27 3.41 20.34
N VAL A 88 -15.36 4.30 19.91
CA VAL A 88 -14.53 4.08 18.70
C VAL A 88 -13.59 2.90 18.87
N GLY A 89 -13.07 2.66 20.08
CA GLY A 89 -12.24 1.50 20.36
C GLY A 89 -12.96 0.18 20.16
N ARG A 90 -14.23 0.08 20.58
CA ARG A 90 -15.06 -1.10 20.35
C ARG A 90 -15.45 -1.26 18.90
N LEU A 91 -15.77 -0.17 18.20
CA LEU A 91 -16.07 -0.20 16.76
C LEU A 91 -14.88 -0.72 15.96
N LEU A 92 -13.67 -0.23 16.23
CA LEU A 92 -12.45 -0.69 15.56
C LEU A 92 -12.15 -2.16 15.85
N VAL A 93 -12.34 -2.61 17.10
CA VAL A 93 -12.16 -4.04 17.46
C VAL A 93 -13.22 -4.92 16.79
N ALA A 94 -14.48 -4.45 16.73
CA ALA A 94 -15.57 -5.16 16.05
C ALA A 94 -15.31 -5.27 14.54
N LEU A 95 -14.84 -4.19 13.90
CA LEU A 95 -14.42 -4.20 12.50
C LEU A 95 -13.26 -5.17 12.27
N GLN A 96 -12.27 -5.18 13.15
CA GLN A 96 -11.12 -6.09 13.04
C GLN A 96 -11.53 -7.57 13.20
N GLN A 97 -12.44 -7.86 14.14
CA GLN A 97 -13.01 -9.19 14.33
C GLN A 97 -13.91 -9.62 13.15
N GLY A 98 -14.67 -8.67 12.59
CA GLY A 98 -15.45 -8.88 11.37
C GLY A 98 -14.55 -9.21 10.17
N TYR A 99 -13.48 -8.44 9.97
CA TYR A 99 -12.47 -8.73 8.95
C TYR A 99 -11.87 -10.13 9.13
N GLY A 100 -11.45 -10.49 10.34
CA GLY A 100 -10.90 -11.82 10.62
C GLY A 100 -11.88 -12.96 10.35
N THR A 101 -13.17 -12.76 10.63
CA THR A 101 -14.21 -13.76 10.36
C THR A 101 -14.52 -13.88 8.87
N SER A 102 -14.61 -12.75 8.17
CA SER A 102 -14.79 -12.73 6.71
C SER A 102 -13.61 -13.39 5.99
N LEU A 103 -12.38 -13.13 6.44
CA LEU A 103 -11.18 -13.72 5.87
C LEU A 103 -11.15 -15.23 6.09
N LYS A 104 -11.50 -15.72 7.28
CA LYS A 104 -11.63 -17.17 7.53
C LYS A 104 -12.70 -17.81 6.67
N TRP A 105 -13.84 -17.13 6.45
CA TRP A 105 -14.91 -17.63 5.59
C TRP A 105 -14.47 -17.74 4.11
N VAL A 106 -13.78 -16.71 3.60
CA VAL A 106 -13.18 -16.67 2.25
C VAL A 106 -12.13 -17.76 2.11
N LEU A 107 -11.23 -17.91 3.09
CA LEU A 107 -10.18 -18.92 3.06
C LEU A 107 -10.75 -20.34 3.10
N ASN A 108 -11.81 -20.57 3.88
CA ASN A 108 -12.48 -21.87 3.98
C ASN A 108 -13.30 -22.21 2.72
N HIS A 109 -13.73 -21.21 1.94
CA HIS A 109 -14.42 -21.40 0.66
C HIS A 109 -13.51 -21.10 -0.54
N THR A 110 -12.28 -21.62 -0.53
CA THR A 110 -11.29 -21.40 -1.59
C THR A 110 -11.83 -21.69 -2.99
N ARG A 111 -12.71 -22.70 -3.14
CA ARG A 111 -13.35 -23.04 -4.43
C ARG A 111 -14.29 -21.95 -4.93
N LEU A 112 -15.11 -21.34 -4.07
CA LEU A 112 -15.99 -20.23 -4.45
C LEU A 112 -15.18 -18.99 -4.80
N VAL A 113 -14.14 -18.69 -4.03
CA VAL A 113 -13.23 -17.57 -4.32
C VAL A 113 -12.55 -17.76 -5.68
N GLY A 114 -12.12 -18.98 -5.99
CA GLY A 114 -11.55 -19.30 -7.30
C GLY A 114 -12.55 -19.14 -8.45
N VAL A 115 -13.80 -19.57 -8.27
CA VAL A 115 -14.87 -19.37 -9.27
C VAL A 115 -15.20 -17.89 -9.46
N VAL A 116 -15.28 -17.11 -8.38
CA VAL A 116 -15.50 -15.65 -8.45
C VAL A 116 -14.33 -14.96 -9.14
N PHE A 117 -13.09 -15.35 -8.84
CA PHE A 117 -11.91 -14.83 -9.51
C PHE A 117 -11.95 -15.11 -11.01
N LEU A 118 -12.18 -16.37 -11.41
CA LEU A 118 -12.31 -16.76 -12.81
C LEU A 118 -13.48 -16.03 -13.51
N GLY A 119 -14.62 -15.89 -12.83
CA GLY A 119 -15.75 -15.14 -13.33
C GLY A 119 -15.44 -13.67 -13.54
N THR A 120 -14.69 -13.05 -12.61
CA THR A 120 -14.26 -11.65 -12.73
C THR A 120 -13.29 -11.46 -13.89
N VAL A 121 -12.35 -12.39 -14.09
CA VAL A 121 -11.42 -12.37 -15.22
C VAL A 121 -12.17 -12.55 -16.55
N ALA A 122 -13.06 -13.55 -16.64
CA ALA A 122 -13.86 -13.80 -17.83
C ALA A 122 -14.77 -12.61 -18.16
N LEU A 123 -15.38 -11.99 -17.16
CA LEU A 123 -16.20 -10.79 -17.31
C LEU A 123 -15.37 -9.60 -17.80
N ASN A 124 -14.15 -9.43 -17.28
CA ASN A 124 -13.25 -8.36 -17.72
C ASN A 124 -12.86 -8.53 -19.19
N ILE A 125 -12.51 -9.76 -19.62
CA ILE A 125 -12.20 -10.09 -21.02
C ILE A 125 -13.42 -9.85 -21.91
N TRP A 126 -14.59 -10.33 -21.49
CA TRP A 126 -15.83 -10.15 -22.23
C TRP A 126 -16.17 -8.67 -22.40
N LEU A 127 -16.04 -7.87 -21.33
CA LEU A 127 -16.27 -6.43 -21.38
C LEU A 127 -15.28 -5.72 -22.30
N TYR A 128 -14.01 -6.14 -22.32
CA TYR A 128 -13.01 -5.57 -23.22
C TYR A 128 -13.30 -5.85 -24.69
N ILE A 129 -13.90 -7.00 -25.03
CA ILE A 129 -14.34 -7.32 -26.39
C ILE A 129 -15.64 -6.60 -26.74
N ALA A 130 -16.54 -6.43 -25.76
CA ALA A 130 -17.86 -5.85 -25.96
C ALA A 130 -17.86 -4.31 -26.05
N ILE A 131 -16.83 -3.64 -25.53
CA ILE A 131 -16.66 -2.19 -25.68
C ILE A 131 -15.83 -1.95 -26.96
N PRO A 132 -16.45 -1.46 -28.05
CA PRO A 132 -15.74 -1.10 -29.29
C PRO A 132 -14.87 0.16 -29.14
#